data_AF-A0A8S0RY49-F1
#
_entry.id   AF-A0A8S0RY49-F1
#
_cell.length_a   1.000
_cell.length_b   1.000
_cell.length_c   1.000
_cell.angle_alpha   90.00
_cell.angle_beta   90.00
_cell.angle_gamma   90.00
#
_symmetry.space_group_name_H-M   'P 1'
#
loop_
_entity.id
_entity.type
_entity.pdbx_description
1 polymer ?
#
loop_
_entity_poly.entity_id
_entity_poly.type
_entity_poly.pdbx_seq_one_letter_code
_entity_poly.pdbx_strand_id
1 'polypeptide(L)' 'MGKGRAEIISLKEEGIPLSRVLVELLERGLNVVSYVSTKANEISLHIIQCEASDIRCNDLSELTGRLTEVIDLRRDNS' A
#
# COMPACT_ATOMS: atom_id res chain seq x y z
N MET A 1 -10.21 -7.72 -20.36
CA MET A 1 -10.03 -6.88 -19.16
C MET A 1 -9.15 -7.67 -18.19
N GLY A 2 -7.86 -7.35 -18.11
CA GLY A 2 -6.91 -8.10 -17.29
C GLY A 2 -7.07 -7.71 -15.82
N LYS A 3 -7.35 -8.68 -14.95
CA LYS A 3 -7.41 -8.45 -13.51
C LYS A 3 -5.98 -8.36 -12.99
N GLY A 4 -5.43 -7.15 -12.90
CA GLY A 4 -4.18 -6.90 -12.18
C GLY A 4 -4.44 -6.99 -10.68
N ARG A 5 -3.82 -7.95 -10.00
CA ARG A 5 -3.80 -8.03 -8.53
C ARG A 5 -2.49 -7.40 -8.06
N ALA A 6 -2.60 -6.35 -7.25
CA ALA A 6 -1.46 -5.81 -6.52
C ALA A 6 -1.60 -6.20 -5.05
N GLU A 7 -0.54 -6.80 -4.50
CA GLU A 7 -0.43 -7.14 -3.08
C GLU A 7 0.65 -6.27 -2.47
N ILE A 8 0.27 -5.45 -1.49
CA ILE A 8 1.23 -4.62 -0.74
C ILE A 8 1.47 -5.29 0.59
N ILE A 9 2.72 -5.72 0.81
CA ILE A 9 3.16 -6.36 2.04
C ILE A 9 4.06 -5.38 2.79
N SER A 10 3.66 -4.99 4.01
CA SER A 10 4.51 -4.18 4.88
C SER A 10 4.68 -4.86 6.24
N LEU A 11 5.94 -4.86 6.71
CA LEU A 11 6.36 -5.32 8.03
C LEU A 11 6.99 -4.13 8.76
N LYS A 12 6.30 -3.58 9.75
CA LYS A 12 6.81 -2.47 10.57
C LYS A 12 6.48 -2.64 12.04
N GLU A 13 7.33 -2.06 12.89
CA GLU A 13 7.18 -2.05 14.34
C GLU A 13 6.12 -1.03 14.79
N GLU A 14 6.05 0.11 14.10
CA GLU A 14 5.14 1.22 14.40
C GLU A 14 3.86 1.26 13.53
N GLY A 15 3.62 0.21 12.73
CA GLY A 15 2.54 0.17 11.74
C GLY A 15 2.80 1.03 10.49
N ILE A 16 1.79 1.10 9.61
CA ILE A 16 1.83 1.90 8.37
C ILE A 16 0.87 3.10 8.44
N PRO A 17 1.15 4.21 7.75
CA PRO A 17 0.20 5.31 7.59
C PRO A 17 -0.91 4.92 6.61
N LEU A 18 -1.82 4.04 7.05
CA LEU A 18 -2.84 3.40 6.20
C LEU A 18 -3.68 4.41 5.41
N SER A 19 -4.08 5.52 6.02
CA SER A 19 -4.85 6.57 5.32
C SER A 19 -4.12 7.13 4.09
N ARG A 20 -2.81 7.41 4.21
CA ARG A 20 -2.00 7.92 3.10
C ARG A 20 -1.79 6.85 2.02
N VAL A 21 -1.54 5.61 2.45
CA VAL A 21 -1.44 4.47 1.53
C VAL A 21 -2.71 4.30 0.72
N LEU A 22 -3.89 4.36 1.36
CA LEU A 22 -5.17 4.24 0.66
C LEU A 22 -5.42 5.38 -0.33
N VAL A 23 -5.00 6.61 -0.01
CA VAL A 23 -5.11 7.76 -0.94
C VAL A 23 -4.24 7.55 -2.18
N GLU A 24 -2.97 7.17 -2.03
CA GLU A 24 -2.09 6.91 -3.19
C GLU A 24 -2.64 5.80 -4.11
N LEU A 25 -3.26 4.77 -3.53
CA LEU A 25 -3.89 3.70 -4.31
C LEU A 25 -5.11 4.23 -5.09
N LEU A 26 -5.96 5.01 -4.42
CA LEU A 26 -7.14 5.59 -5.03
C LEU A 26 -6.79 6.54 -6.19
N GLU A 27 -5.82 7.42 -6.01
CA GLU A 27 -5.38 8.38 -7.03
C GLU A 27 -4.86 7.69 -8.31
N ARG A 28 -4.34 6.47 -8.15
CA ARG A 28 -3.83 5.64 -9.25
C ARG A 28 -4.89 4.74 -9.90
N GLY A 29 -6.14 4.81 -9.44
CA GLY A 29 -7.21 3.94 -9.95
C GLY A 29 -7.05 2.48 -9.52
N LEU A 30 -6.44 2.26 -8.34
CA LEU A 30 -6.38 0.95 -7.70
C LEU A 30 -7.48 0.90 -6.64
N ASN A 31 -8.52 0.11 -6.93
CA ASN A 31 -9.60 -0.09 -5.99
C ASN A 31 -9.19 -1.14 -4.95
N VAL A 32 -9.20 -0.77 -3.67
CA VAL A 32 -8.88 -1.70 -2.59
C VAL A 32 -10.08 -2.62 -2.36
N VAL A 33 -9.89 -3.91 -2.60
CA VAL A 33 -10.94 -4.93 -2.44
C VAL A 33 -10.81 -5.72 -1.15
N SER A 34 -9.61 -5.73 -0.55
CA SER A 34 -9.36 -6.39 0.72
C SER A 34 -8.18 -5.75 1.44
N TYR A 35 -8.28 -5.69 2.77
CA TYR A 35 -7.20 -5.31 3.66
C TYR A 35 -7.19 -6.26 4.85
N VAL A 36 -6.05 -6.92 5.06
CA VAL A 36 -5.82 -7.81 6.19
C VAL A 36 -4.62 -7.28 6.97
N SER A 37 -4.77 -7.19 8.28
CA SER A 37 -3.68 -6.84 9.18
C SER A 37 -3.58 -7.86 10.29
N THR A 38 -2.36 -8.33 10.52
CA THR A 38 -2.03 -9.22 11.62
C THR A 38 -0.89 -8.60 12.41
N LYS A 39 -1.07 -8.44 13.72
CA LYS A 39 -0.01 -7.99 14.62
C LYS A 39 0.46 -9.17 15.46
N ALA A 40 1.76 -9.42 15.46
CA ALA A 40 2.42 -10.41 16.30
C ALA A 40 3.59 -9.75 17.03
N ASN A 41 3.48 -9.65 18.36
CA ASN A 41 4.40 -8.85 19.18
C ASN A 41 4.44 -7.40 18.68
N GLU A 42 5.63 -6.86 18.46
CA GLU A 42 5.82 -5.52 17.91
C GLU A 42 5.70 -5.47 16.39
N ILE A 43 5.68 -6.61 15.68
CA ILE A 43 5.66 -6.62 14.22
C ILE A 43 4.22 -6.67 13.71
N SER A 44 3.84 -5.72 12.86
CA SER A 44 2.58 -5.75 12.11
C SER A 44 2.81 -6.11 10.64
N LEU A 45 2.10 -7.13 10.18
CA LEU A 45 1.96 -7.51 8.78
C LEU A 45 0.68 -6.87 8.22
N HIS A 46 0.82 -6.13 7.13
CA HIS A 46 -0.28 -5.54 6.38
C HIS A 46 -0.30 -6.11 4.97
N ILE A 47 -1.47 -6.59 4.54
CA ILE A 47 -1.73 -7.08 3.19
C ILE A 47 -2.89 -6.29 2.61
N ILE A 48 -2.63 -5.49 1.58
CA ILE A 48 -3.66 -4.76 0.83
C ILE A 48 -3.78 -5.39 -0.55
N GLN A 49 -4.98 -5.82 -0.91
CA GLN A 49 -5.30 -6.33 -2.25
C GLN A 49 -6.06 -5.28 -3.04
N CYS A 50 -5.56 -4.98 -4.23
CA CYS A 50 -6.18 -4.03 -5.13
C CYS A 50 -6.55 -4.67 -6.47
N GLU A 51 -7.63 -4.18 -7.07
CA GLU A 51 -7.97 -4.40 -8.47
C GLU A 51 -7.76 -3.11 -9.26
N ALA A 52 -7.10 -3.21 -10.42
CA ALA A 52 -6.98 -2.07 -11.32
C ALA A 52 -8.35 -1.77 -11.96
N SER A 53 -8.89 -0.58 -11.68
CA SER A 53 -10.11 -0.10 -12.35
C SER A 53 -9.82 0.61 -13.67
N ASP A 54 -8.57 1.02 -13.90
CA ASP A 54 -8.10 1.74 -15.10
C ASP A 54 -6.76 1.20 -15.64
N ILE A 55 -6.50 1.40 -16.93
CA ILE A 55 -5.23 1.07 -17.64
C ILE A 55 -4.02 1.87 -17.11
N ARG A 56 -4.25 2.89 -16.26
CA ARG A 56 -3.21 3.81 -15.76
C ARG A 56 -2.21 3.15 -14.80
N CYS A 57 -2.55 2.01 -14.18
CA CYS A 57 -1.64 1.27 -13.33
C CYS A 57 -0.76 0.30 -14.16
N ASN A 58 0.08 0.82 -15.04
CA ASN A 58 0.99 -0.01 -15.84
C ASN A 58 2.42 -0.08 -15.27
N ASP A 59 2.78 0.77 -14.30
CA ASP A 59 4.11 0.78 -13.69
C ASP A 59 4.07 0.42 -12.20
N LEU A 60 4.29 -0.87 -11.91
CA LEU A 60 4.38 -1.40 -10.55
C LEU A 60 5.63 -0.89 -9.80
N SER A 61 6.70 -0.54 -10.53
CA SER A 61 7.94 -0.04 -9.93
C SER A 61 7.72 1.34 -9.33
N GLU A 62 7.07 2.23 -10.09
CA GLU A 62 6.74 3.57 -9.63
C GLU A 62 5.79 3.54 -8.41
N LEU A 63 4.78 2.67 -8.43
CA LEU A 63 3.87 2.47 -7.29
C LEU A 63 4.63 2.01 -6.05
N THR A 64 5.52 1.02 -6.21
CA THR A 64 6.32 0.49 -5.10
C THR A 64 7.23 1.56 -4.50
N GLY A 65 7.88 2.37 -5.33
CA GLY A 65 8.74 3.48 -4.87
C GLY A 65 7.96 4.51 -4.06
N ARG A 66 6.81 4.95 -4.56
CA ARG A 66 5.95 5.93 -3.85
C ARG A 66 5.38 5.40 -2.55
N LEU A 67 4.90 4.15 -2.55
CA LEU A 67 4.39 3.54 -1.32
C LEU A 67 5.50 3.38 -0.28
N THR A 68 6.73 3.09 -0.71
CA THR A 68 7.89 3.04 0.19
C THR A 68 8.13 4.42 0.82
N GLU A 69 8.13 5.49 0.02
CA GLU A 69 8.22 6.86 0.52
C GLU A 69 7.10 7.16 1.53
N VAL A 70 5.83 6.93 1.17
CA VAL A 70 4.69 7.17 2.06
C VAL A 70 4.78 6.40 3.36
N ILE A 71 5.22 5.14 3.31
CA ILE A 71 5.39 4.28 4.49
C ILE A 71 6.58 4.74 5.35
N ASP A 72 7.62 5.31 4.76
CA ASP A 72 8.85 5.76 5.43
C ASP A 72 8.83 7.23 5.89
N LEU A 73 7.83 8.03 5.50
CA LEU A 73 7.63 9.45 5.90
C LEU A 73 7.42 9.72 7.41
N ARG A 74 7.81 8.80 8.30
CA ARG A 74 7.84 9.01 9.77
C ARG A 74 9.20 9.36 10.36
N ARG A 75 10.25 9.55 9.55
CA ARG A 75 11.49 10.20 10.01
C ARG A 75 11.42 11.67 9.68
N ASP A 76 11.08 12.48 10.68
CA ASP A 76 11.29 13.94 10.81
C ASP A 76 10.06 14.60 11.41
N ASN A 77 9.85 14.36 12.70
CA ASN A 77 9.17 15.26 13.62
C ASN A 77 9.81 15.06 14.99
N SER A 78 11.06 15.56 15.12
CA SER A 78 11.74 15.83 16.39
C SER A 78 11.90 17.34 16.54
#